data_AF-A0A418EA00-F1
#
_entry.id   AF-A0A418EA00-F1
#
_cell.length_a   1.000
_cell.length_b   1.000
_cell.length_c   1.000
_cell.angle_alpha   90.00
_cell.angle_beta   90.00
_cell.angle_gamma   90.00
#
_symmetry.space_group_name_H-M   'P 1'
#
loop_
_entity.id
_entity.type
_entity.pdbx_description
1 polymer ?
#
loop_
_entity_poly.entity_id
_entity_poly.type
_entity_poly.pdbx_seq_one_letter_code
_entity_poly.pdbx_strand_id
1 'polypeptide(L)'
;HDLARLATVPTLRWVSKPTIALALRVVFLQCAAHRQHIDTLVGSNLVLPLVDVLVWALQHWDRNDVLRWAMPVLALCLGPASTSKFDAIREDIGRYIANVGILFRVADRFALVAVTQQDDLFRLTCHFLCALTTQHRPKRVVVRSMQDLRVPVAKIFKTTGLFGMVTLLLASVPIHEFDHVTTNKNDNVTLHNDDTHASQPKPVLSSSSSSVMALSGLILRALTNMARLDVMWFQSVVGTRANQPRFVHLVRTVLLSARHELLVELLPLVGYYVLRNPPHQASLRCIDDGQPSLLQLLAMLPFSYFSDPRY
;
A
#
# COMPACT_ATOMS: atom_id res chain seq x y z
N HIS A 1 29.15 7.98 -16.80
CA HIS A 1 29.32 9.26 -17.50
C HIS A 1 28.21 9.57 -18.51
N ASP A 2 27.41 8.58 -18.95
CA ASP A 2 26.38 8.79 -19.98
C ASP A 2 25.02 9.32 -19.48
N LEU A 3 24.64 9.09 -18.21
CA LEU A 3 23.38 9.64 -17.67
C LEU A 3 23.42 11.17 -17.49
N ALA A 4 24.59 11.74 -17.20
CA ALA A 4 24.74 13.19 -17.00
C ALA A 4 24.56 13.98 -18.31
N ARG A 5 24.80 13.36 -19.47
CA ARG A 5 24.57 13.96 -20.79
C ARG A 5 23.10 13.98 -21.20
N LEU A 6 22.27 13.09 -20.65
CA LEU A 6 20.82 13.09 -20.87
C LEU A 6 20.12 14.25 -20.13
N ALA A 7 20.74 14.82 -19.10
CA ALA A 7 20.18 15.91 -18.31
C ALA A 7 20.35 17.31 -18.95
N THR A 8 21.09 17.41 -20.06
CA THR A 8 21.39 18.69 -20.73
C THR A 8 20.85 18.72 -22.17
N VAL A 9 19.63 18.23 -22.40
CA VAL A 9 18.97 18.40 -23.70
C VAL A 9 18.16 19.70 -23.68
N PRO A 10 18.53 20.71 -24.49
CA PRO A 10 17.84 21.99 -24.53
C PRO A 10 16.45 21.77 -25.14
N THR A 11 15.42 22.06 -24.34
CA THR A 11 14.02 22.19 -24.78
C THR A 11 13.46 21.01 -25.60
N LEU A 12 12.80 20.09 -24.90
CA LEU A 12 11.79 19.13 -25.42
C LEU A 12 10.55 19.83 -26.03
N ARG A 13 10.73 20.95 -26.75
CA ARG A 13 9.65 21.73 -27.39
C ARG A 13 9.24 21.18 -28.76
N TRP A 14 10.06 20.32 -29.37
CA TRP A 14 9.89 19.87 -30.77
C TRP A 14 9.64 18.37 -30.94
N VAL A 15 9.59 17.62 -29.84
CA VAL A 15 9.30 16.18 -29.89
C VAL A 15 7.83 15.98 -29.53
N SER A 16 7.09 15.24 -30.35
CA SER A 16 5.68 14.96 -30.08
C SER A 16 5.55 14.33 -28.67
N LYS A 17 4.60 14.83 -27.86
CA LYS A 17 4.30 14.27 -26.52
C LYS A 17 4.26 12.72 -26.46
N PRO A 18 3.77 11.97 -27.48
CA PRO A 18 3.84 10.51 -27.45
C PRO A 18 5.28 9.97 -27.54
N THR A 19 6.17 10.60 -28.31
CA THR A 19 7.59 10.24 -28.38
C THR A 19 8.31 10.52 -27.06
N ILE A 20 7.96 11.61 -26.37
CA ILE A 20 8.48 11.94 -25.03
C ILE A 20 8.03 10.89 -24.01
N ALA A 21 6.75 10.48 -24.05
CA ALA A 21 6.22 9.43 -23.18
C ALA A 21 6.96 8.11 -23.37
N LEU A 22 7.22 7.73 -24.63
CA LEU A 22 7.95 6.51 -24.94
C LEU A 22 9.41 6.58 -24.49
N ALA A 23 10.10 7.69 -24.75
CA ALA A 23 11.49 7.88 -24.34
C ALA A 23 11.64 7.84 -22.81
N LEU A 24 10.77 8.56 -22.08
CA LEU A 24 10.76 8.53 -20.62
C LEU A 24 10.45 7.13 -20.10
N ARG A 25 9.48 6.42 -20.70
CA ARG A 25 9.17 5.03 -20.33
C ARG A 25 10.41 4.13 -20.44
N VAL A 26 11.17 4.23 -21.54
CA VAL A 26 12.41 3.44 -21.73
C VAL A 26 13.48 3.83 -20.71
N VAL A 27 13.70 5.12 -20.48
CA VAL A 27 14.69 5.62 -19.52
C VAL A 27 14.39 5.12 -18.11
N PHE A 28 13.14 5.23 -17.65
CA PHE A 28 12.75 4.76 -16.34
C PHE A 28 12.77 3.24 -16.21
N LEU A 29 12.46 2.49 -17.27
CA LEU A 29 12.58 1.03 -17.27
C LEU A 29 14.04 0.60 -17.09
N GLN A 30 14.97 1.26 -17.77
CA GLN A 30 16.41 0.99 -17.63
C GLN A 30 16.95 1.42 -16.27
N CYS A 31 16.43 2.51 -15.70
CA CYS A 31 16.83 3.01 -14.39
C CYS A 31 16.19 2.24 -13.23
N ALA A 32 15.09 1.51 -13.44
CA ALA A 32 14.38 0.77 -12.40
C ALA A 32 15.27 -0.27 -11.69
N ALA A 33 16.25 -0.84 -12.40
CA ALA A 33 17.20 -1.80 -11.84
C ALA A 33 18.19 -1.19 -10.82
N HIS A 34 18.41 0.13 -10.85
CA HIS A 34 19.43 0.79 -10.03
C HIS A 34 18.89 2.07 -9.38
N ARG A 35 18.66 2.03 -8.07
CA ARG A 35 18.09 3.14 -7.29
C ARG A 35 18.85 4.47 -7.45
N GLN A 36 20.18 4.39 -7.53
CA GLN A 36 21.04 5.55 -7.73
C GLN A 36 20.71 6.32 -9.03
N HIS A 37 20.31 5.62 -10.09
CA HIS A 37 19.94 6.25 -11.35
C HIS A 37 18.61 7.01 -11.22
N ILE A 38 17.66 6.49 -10.44
CA ILE A 38 16.41 7.19 -10.13
C ILE A 38 16.70 8.47 -9.34
N ASP A 39 17.59 8.43 -8.36
CA ASP A 39 17.98 9.62 -7.60
C ASP A 39 18.64 10.68 -8.52
N THR A 40 19.46 10.27 -9.49
CA THR A 40 20.01 11.21 -10.49
C THR A 40 18.96 11.81 -11.42
N LEU A 41 17.92 11.04 -11.80
CA LEU A 41 16.79 11.54 -12.59
C LEU A 41 15.92 12.52 -11.79
N VAL A 42 15.69 12.21 -10.50
CA VAL A 42 15.01 13.10 -9.56
C VAL A 42 15.80 14.40 -9.38
N GLY A 43 17.11 14.30 -9.17
CA GLY A 43 18.00 15.46 -9.00
C GLY A 43 18.15 16.34 -10.25
N SER A 44 17.87 15.81 -11.43
CA SER A 44 17.87 16.56 -12.71
C SER A 44 16.50 17.13 -13.08
N ASN A 45 15.51 17.08 -12.17
CA ASN A 45 14.15 17.59 -12.37
C ASN A 45 13.38 16.93 -13.53
N LEU A 46 13.82 15.77 -14.03
CA LEU A 46 13.15 15.03 -15.11
C LEU A 46 11.80 14.44 -14.69
N VAL A 47 11.51 14.39 -13.39
CA VAL A 47 10.26 13.85 -12.85
C VAL A 47 9.07 14.80 -13.07
N LEU A 48 9.26 16.11 -13.09
CA LEU A 48 8.17 17.05 -13.36
C LEU A 48 7.64 16.91 -14.81
N PRO A 49 8.50 16.93 -15.85
CA PRO A 49 8.06 16.62 -17.21
C PRO A 49 7.42 15.23 -17.35
N LEU A 50 7.90 14.23 -16.61
CA LEU A 50 7.27 12.90 -16.58
C LEU A 50 5.83 12.98 -16.08
N VAL A 51 5.58 13.68 -14.97
CA VAL A 51 4.24 13.85 -14.41
C VAL A 51 3.34 14.59 -15.41
N ASP A 52 3.84 15.60 -16.10
CA ASP A 52 3.08 16.33 -17.13
C ASP A 52 2.71 15.46 -18.33
N VAL A 53 3.67 14.67 -18.81
CA VAL A 53 3.46 13.73 -19.91
C VAL A 53 2.48 12.65 -19.49
N LEU A 54 2.51 12.21 -18.24
CA LEU A 54 1.55 11.25 -17.70
C LEU A 54 0.13 11.83 -17.66
N VAL A 55 -0.02 13.08 -17.21
CA VAL A 55 -1.33 13.77 -17.19
C VAL A 55 -1.89 13.88 -18.59
N TRP A 56 -1.04 14.23 -19.56
CA TRP A 56 -1.41 14.26 -20.95
C TRP A 56 -1.77 12.86 -21.47
N ALA A 57 -0.98 11.83 -21.18
CA ALA A 57 -1.24 10.46 -21.62
C ALA A 57 -2.57 9.92 -21.05
N LEU A 58 -2.86 10.17 -19.77
CA LEU A 58 -4.14 9.80 -19.15
C LEU A 58 -5.37 10.50 -19.78
N GLN A 59 -5.17 11.60 -20.50
CA GLN A 59 -6.23 12.29 -21.25
C GLN A 59 -6.40 11.76 -22.68
N HIS A 60 -5.33 11.27 -23.31
CA HIS A 60 -5.31 11.01 -24.76
C HIS A 60 -5.15 9.53 -25.12
N TRP A 61 -4.68 8.69 -24.21
CA TRP A 61 -4.44 7.26 -24.42
C TRP A 61 -5.36 6.40 -23.57
N ASP A 62 -5.36 5.09 -23.83
CA ASP A 62 -6.03 4.13 -22.95
C ASP A 62 -5.46 4.24 -21.53
N ARG A 63 -6.36 4.42 -20.57
CA ARG A 63 -5.97 4.68 -19.18
C ARG A 63 -5.30 3.48 -18.55
N ASN A 64 -5.75 2.25 -18.82
CA ASN A 64 -5.20 1.06 -18.19
C ASN A 64 -3.77 0.81 -18.66
N ASP A 65 -3.53 0.99 -19.97
CA ASP A 65 -2.19 0.85 -20.53
C ASP A 65 -1.24 1.92 -20.01
N VAL A 66 -1.71 3.17 -19.87
CA VAL A 66 -0.93 4.24 -19.26
C VAL A 66 -0.58 3.92 -17.81
N LEU A 67 -1.57 3.50 -17.01
CA LEU A 67 -1.38 3.23 -15.58
C LEU A 67 -0.42 2.07 -15.32
N ARG A 68 -0.42 1.03 -16.16
CA ARG A 68 0.46 -0.15 -16.03
C ARG A 68 1.94 0.21 -16.02
N TRP A 69 2.38 1.15 -16.86
CA TRP A 69 3.78 1.59 -16.84
C TRP A 69 4.01 2.81 -15.96
N ALA A 70 3.01 3.67 -15.76
CA ALA A 70 3.17 4.89 -14.98
C ALA A 70 3.22 4.65 -13.46
N MET A 71 2.40 3.75 -12.94
CA MET A 71 2.33 3.46 -11.49
C MET A 71 3.68 2.99 -10.91
N PRO A 72 4.38 2.01 -11.51
CA PRO A 72 5.71 1.63 -11.04
C PRO A 72 6.70 2.80 -11.07
N VAL A 73 6.67 3.62 -12.13
CA VAL A 73 7.59 4.75 -12.28
C VAL A 73 7.35 5.82 -11.21
N LEU A 74 6.08 6.20 -11.00
CA LEU A 74 5.73 7.14 -9.93
C LEU A 74 6.06 6.59 -8.55
N ALA A 75 5.80 5.30 -8.31
CA ALA A 75 6.15 4.64 -7.06
C ALA A 75 7.67 4.65 -6.83
N LEU A 76 8.48 4.46 -7.87
CA LEU A 76 9.94 4.58 -7.78
C LEU A 76 10.36 6.01 -7.44
N CYS A 77 9.82 7.03 -8.10
CA CYS A 77 10.08 8.43 -7.77
C CYS A 77 9.66 8.79 -6.33
N LEU A 78 8.71 8.04 -5.75
CA LEU A 78 8.20 8.23 -4.38
C LEU A 78 8.70 7.17 -3.36
N GLY A 79 9.62 6.26 -3.73
CA GLY A 79 10.12 5.14 -2.88
C GLY A 79 11.07 5.55 -1.72
N PRO A 80 12.04 4.78 -1.23
CA PRO A 80 13.03 5.26 -0.24
C PRO A 80 14.19 6.07 -0.85
N ALA A 81 14.65 7.15 -0.20
CA ALA A 81 15.74 7.99 -0.72
C ALA A 81 17.11 7.52 -0.21
N SER A 82 18.16 7.71 -1.00
CA SER A 82 19.53 7.49 -0.54
C SER A 82 20.05 8.62 0.37
N THR A 83 19.54 9.85 0.22
CA THR A 83 19.99 11.02 0.99
C THR A 83 18.84 11.96 1.37
N SER A 84 19.03 12.73 2.44
CA SER A 84 18.05 13.73 2.92
C SER A 84 17.76 14.86 1.94
N LYS A 85 18.69 15.15 1.01
CA LYS A 85 18.45 16.14 -0.07
C LYS A 85 17.37 15.64 -1.03
N PHE A 86 17.38 14.34 -1.34
CA PHE A 86 16.38 13.74 -2.21
C PHE A 86 15.02 13.58 -1.51
N ASP A 87 14.97 13.49 -0.18
CA ASP A 87 13.69 13.47 0.54
C ASP A 87 12.88 14.75 0.27
N ALA A 88 13.50 15.93 0.33
CA ALA A 88 12.82 17.20 0.07
C ALA A 88 12.28 17.30 -1.38
N ILE A 89 13.10 16.93 -2.37
CA ILE A 89 12.69 16.93 -3.79
C ILE A 89 11.52 15.96 -4.01
N ARG A 90 11.49 14.86 -3.27
CA ARG A 90 10.43 13.85 -3.40
C ARG A 90 9.14 14.25 -2.71
N GLU A 91 9.22 15.00 -1.61
CA GLU A 91 8.06 15.69 -1.06
C GLU A 91 7.49 16.72 -2.06
N ASP A 92 8.35 17.46 -2.78
CA ASP A 92 7.92 18.37 -3.86
C ASP A 92 7.18 17.63 -4.97
N ILE A 93 7.74 16.50 -5.44
CA ILE A 93 7.11 15.63 -6.44
C ILE A 93 5.77 15.10 -5.93
N GLY A 94 5.72 14.62 -4.69
CA GLY A 94 4.48 14.15 -4.05
C GLY A 94 3.41 15.24 -4.04
N ARG A 95 3.78 16.48 -3.68
CA ARG A 95 2.86 17.63 -3.68
C ARG A 95 2.37 17.94 -5.09
N TYR A 96 3.26 17.87 -6.08
CA TYR A 96 2.91 18.08 -7.48
C TYR A 96 1.89 17.04 -7.97
N ILE A 97 2.17 15.75 -7.76
CA ILE A 97 1.26 14.64 -8.12
C ILE A 97 -0.11 14.81 -7.47
N ALA A 98 -0.13 15.21 -6.20
CA ALA A 98 -1.35 15.45 -5.44
C ALA A 98 -2.16 16.62 -6.03
N ASN A 99 -1.51 17.75 -6.33
CA ASN A 99 -2.15 18.96 -6.86
C ASN A 99 -2.67 18.77 -8.29
N VAL A 100 -1.95 18.03 -9.11
CA VAL A 100 -2.29 17.77 -10.52
C VAL A 100 -3.50 16.82 -10.66
N GLY A 101 -3.91 16.16 -9.59
CA GLY A 101 -5.12 15.33 -9.57
C GLY A 101 -4.93 13.97 -10.23
N ILE A 102 -3.70 13.46 -10.33
CA ILE A 102 -3.44 12.08 -10.79
C ILE A 102 -4.18 11.09 -9.89
N LEU A 103 -4.19 11.33 -8.58
CA LEU A 103 -4.84 10.45 -7.62
C LEU A 103 -6.35 10.32 -7.88
N PHE A 104 -7.01 11.39 -8.32
CA PHE A 104 -8.43 11.35 -8.72
C PHE A 104 -8.64 10.46 -9.95
N ARG A 105 -7.76 10.60 -10.96
CA ARG A 105 -7.83 9.81 -12.20
C ARG A 105 -7.56 8.32 -11.98
N VAL A 106 -6.72 8.00 -10.98
CA VAL A 106 -6.44 6.63 -10.54
C VAL A 106 -7.59 6.09 -9.69
N ALA A 107 -8.20 6.92 -8.83
CA ALA A 107 -9.22 6.51 -7.88
C ALA A 107 -10.46 5.86 -8.52
N ASP A 108 -11.03 6.49 -9.55
CA ASP A 108 -12.20 5.96 -10.28
C ASP A 108 -11.91 4.60 -10.92
N ARG A 109 -10.68 4.41 -11.41
CA ARG A 109 -10.26 3.16 -12.05
C ARG A 109 -9.89 2.10 -11.03
N PHE A 110 -9.31 2.48 -9.90
CA PHE A 110 -9.02 1.56 -8.82
C PHE A 110 -10.28 0.94 -8.24
N ALA A 111 -11.37 1.72 -8.10
CA ALA A 111 -12.69 1.18 -7.71
C ALA A 111 -13.20 0.10 -8.68
N LEU A 112 -13.05 0.33 -9.99
CA LEU A 112 -13.43 -0.66 -11.00
C LEU A 112 -12.51 -1.89 -10.95
N VAL A 113 -11.19 -1.68 -10.88
CA VAL A 113 -10.18 -2.74 -10.90
C VAL A 113 -10.27 -3.66 -9.69
N ALA A 114 -10.49 -3.09 -8.50
CA ALA A 114 -10.70 -3.83 -7.26
C ALA A 114 -11.92 -4.77 -7.31
N VAL A 115 -12.97 -4.40 -8.07
CA VAL A 115 -14.13 -5.26 -8.30
C VAL A 115 -13.84 -6.36 -9.34
N THR A 116 -13.07 -6.04 -10.38
CA THR A 116 -12.79 -6.96 -11.49
C THR A 116 -11.63 -7.94 -11.27
N GLN A 117 -10.94 -7.88 -10.11
CA GLN A 117 -9.75 -8.69 -9.79
C GLN A 117 -8.68 -8.68 -10.90
N GLN A 118 -8.45 -7.53 -11.55
CA GLN A 118 -7.27 -7.38 -12.41
C GLN A 118 -6.03 -7.20 -11.53
N ASP A 119 -5.43 -8.33 -11.15
CA ASP A 119 -4.39 -8.46 -10.12
C ASP A 119 -3.24 -7.46 -10.28
N ASP A 120 -2.73 -7.25 -11.50
CA ASP A 120 -1.52 -6.47 -11.71
C ASP A 120 -1.74 -4.97 -11.51
N LEU A 121 -2.79 -4.40 -12.09
CA LEU A 121 -3.04 -2.96 -11.98
C LEU A 121 -3.45 -2.57 -10.56
N PHE A 122 -4.20 -3.45 -9.88
CA PHE A 122 -4.51 -3.28 -8.46
C PHE A 122 -3.24 -3.24 -7.60
N ARG A 123 -2.37 -4.25 -7.75
CA ARG A 123 -1.08 -4.35 -7.03
C ARG A 123 -0.20 -3.12 -7.28
N LEU A 124 -0.08 -2.69 -8.54
CA LEU A 124 0.69 -1.49 -8.91
C LEU A 124 0.13 -0.22 -8.27
N THR A 125 -1.20 -0.11 -8.20
CA THR A 125 -1.85 1.03 -7.54
C THR A 125 -1.60 1.01 -6.04
N CYS A 126 -1.66 -0.15 -5.39
CA CYS A 126 -1.30 -0.29 -3.97
C CYS A 126 0.16 0.11 -3.71
N HIS A 127 1.10 -0.26 -4.59
CA HIS A 127 2.49 0.17 -4.49
C HIS A 127 2.63 1.69 -4.60
N PHE A 128 1.93 2.30 -5.56
CA PHE A 128 1.90 3.75 -5.70
C PHE A 128 1.30 4.44 -4.47
N LEU A 129 0.17 3.94 -3.96
CA LEU A 129 -0.46 4.46 -2.74
C LEU A 129 0.48 4.34 -1.54
N CYS A 130 1.14 3.21 -1.36
CA CYS A 130 2.17 3.02 -0.35
C CYS A 130 3.27 4.06 -0.51
N ALA A 131 3.85 4.24 -1.71
CA ALA A 131 4.91 5.20 -1.94
C ALA A 131 4.47 6.66 -1.68
N LEU A 132 3.26 7.02 -2.11
CA LEU A 132 2.69 8.36 -1.90
C LEU A 132 2.39 8.68 -0.43
N THR A 133 1.98 7.67 0.33
CA THR A 133 1.56 7.83 1.73
C THR A 133 2.68 7.50 2.72
N THR A 134 3.77 6.87 2.25
CA THR A 134 4.94 6.56 3.08
C THR A 134 5.60 7.86 3.50
N GLN A 135 5.71 8.03 4.82
CA GLN A 135 6.40 9.19 5.38
C GLN A 135 7.89 8.92 5.49
N HIS A 136 8.70 9.72 4.79
CA HIS A 136 10.12 9.83 5.10
C HIS A 136 10.27 10.77 6.28
N ARG A 137 10.52 10.23 7.48
CA ARG A 137 10.80 11.08 8.64
C ARG A 137 12.06 11.92 8.36
N PRO A 138 12.03 13.25 8.47
CA PRO A 138 13.22 13.93 8.93
C PRO A 138 13.46 13.54 10.39
N LYS A 139 14.70 13.23 10.76
CA LYS A 139 15.15 12.93 12.15
C LYS A 139 14.91 14.07 13.15
N ARG A 140 14.20 15.13 12.79
CA ARG A 140 13.89 16.26 13.65
C ARG A 140 12.40 16.55 13.58
N VAL A 141 11.82 16.74 14.75
CA VAL A 141 10.48 17.29 14.95
C VAL A 141 10.46 18.69 14.32
N VAL A 142 10.21 18.77 13.01
CA VAL A 142 9.98 20.04 12.34
C VAL A 142 8.51 20.36 12.52
N VAL A 143 8.27 21.52 13.13
CA VAL A 143 6.97 22.16 13.35
C VAL A 143 6.10 22.00 12.10
N ARG A 144 4.84 21.60 12.28
CA ARG A 144 3.82 21.51 11.22
C ARG A 144 3.73 22.83 10.46
N SER A 145 4.47 22.93 9.36
CA SER A 145 4.46 24.04 8.41
C SER A 145 3.61 23.65 7.20
N MET A 146 3.09 24.63 6.46
CA MET A 146 2.38 24.45 5.18
C MET A 146 3.16 23.63 4.12
N GLN A 147 4.44 23.34 4.36
CA GLN A 147 5.31 22.52 3.51
C GLN A 147 5.09 21.00 3.70
N ASP A 148 4.36 20.58 4.73
CA ASP A 148 4.13 19.16 5.05
C ASP A 148 3.19 18.50 4.02
N LEU A 149 3.72 17.58 3.20
CA LEU A 149 2.98 16.80 2.19
C LEU A 149 1.73 16.12 2.77
N ARG A 150 1.71 15.85 4.08
CA ARG A 150 0.55 15.24 4.77
C ARG A 150 -0.72 16.06 4.61
N VAL A 151 -0.64 17.38 4.69
CA VAL A 151 -1.81 18.26 4.67
C VAL A 151 -2.54 18.20 3.31
N PRO A 152 -1.88 18.43 2.15
CA PRO A 152 -2.54 18.31 0.86
C PRO A 152 -3.00 16.89 0.57
N VAL A 153 -2.20 15.86 0.90
CA VAL A 153 -2.59 14.46 0.67
C VAL A 153 -3.82 14.08 1.50
N ALA A 154 -3.82 14.35 2.81
CA ALA A 154 -4.96 14.09 3.69
C ALA A 154 -6.20 14.89 3.25
N LYS A 155 -6.02 16.15 2.81
CA LYS A 155 -7.11 16.96 2.27
C LYS A 155 -7.70 16.31 1.02
N ILE A 156 -6.87 15.86 0.07
CA ILE A 156 -7.34 15.17 -1.14
C ILE A 156 -8.11 13.90 -0.76
N PHE A 157 -7.59 13.06 0.12
CA PHE A 157 -8.30 11.86 0.59
C PHE A 157 -9.68 12.19 1.19
N LYS A 158 -9.79 13.30 1.93
CA LYS A 158 -11.05 13.79 2.51
C LYS A 158 -12.01 14.40 1.50
N THR A 159 -11.53 15.29 0.61
CA THR A 159 -12.39 16.18 -0.19
C THR A 159 -12.69 15.65 -1.58
N THR A 160 -11.87 14.76 -2.15
CA THR A 160 -11.95 14.40 -3.58
C THR A 160 -12.58 13.05 -3.87
N GLY A 161 -13.29 12.44 -2.92
CA GLY A 161 -14.00 11.19 -3.18
C GLY A 161 -13.15 9.92 -3.13
N LEU A 162 -11.88 9.99 -2.73
CA LEU A 162 -11.16 8.82 -2.19
C LEU A 162 -11.75 8.33 -0.85
N PHE A 163 -12.89 8.87 -0.42
CA PHE A 163 -13.68 8.44 0.75
C PHE A 163 -13.96 6.92 0.75
N GLY A 164 -14.09 6.31 -0.43
CA GLY A 164 -14.26 4.86 -0.57
C GLY A 164 -12.95 4.07 -0.55
N MET A 165 -11.77 4.69 -0.56
CA MET A 165 -10.50 3.96 -0.74
C MET A 165 -10.13 3.10 0.46
N VAL A 166 -10.35 3.60 1.66
CA VAL A 166 -10.18 2.80 2.88
C VAL A 166 -11.15 1.63 2.87
N THR A 167 -12.43 1.88 2.54
CA THR A 167 -13.45 0.82 2.38
C THR A 167 -13.06 -0.20 1.32
N LEU A 168 -12.56 0.24 0.17
CA LEU A 168 -12.22 -0.59 -0.96
C LEU A 168 -10.97 -1.42 -0.69
N LEU A 169 -9.93 -0.82 -0.11
CA LEU A 169 -8.74 -1.54 0.34
C LEU A 169 -9.13 -2.59 1.39
N LEU A 170 -9.98 -2.23 2.35
CA LEU A 170 -10.51 -3.17 3.34
C LEU A 170 -11.33 -4.29 2.68
N ALA A 171 -12.08 -3.98 1.61
CA ALA A 171 -12.81 -4.93 0.79
C ALA A 171 -11.91 -5.87 -0.03
N SER A 172 -10.73 -5.40 -0.38
CA SER A 172 -9.81 -6.10 -1.29
C SER A 172 -8.85 -7.05 -0.59
N VAL A 173 -8.82 -7.08 0.75
CA VAL A 173 -8.02 -8.07 1.48
C VAL A 173 -8.68 -9.46 1.33
N PRO A 174 -7.97 -10.48 0.81
CA PRO A 174 -8.50 -11.82 0.62
C PRO A 174 -8.59 -12.59 1.96
N ILE A 175 -9.54 -12.21 2.82
CA ILE A 175 -9.64 -12.73 4.19
C ILE A 175 -9.86 -14.26 4.21
N HIS A 176 -10.62 -14.79 3.24
CA HIS A 176 -10.94 -16.22 3.13
C HIS A 176 -9.70 -17.12 2.95
N GLU A 177 -8.62 -16.61 2.37
CA GLU A 177 -7.38 -17.39 2.21
C GLU A 177 -6.62 -17.59 3.52
N PHE A 178 -6.94 -16.81 4.56
CA PHE A 178 -6.35 -16.98 5.88
C PHE A 178 -7.14 -17.97 6.74
N ASP A 179 -8.43 -18.15 6.46
CA ASP A 179 -9.34 -19.01 7.24
C ASP A 179 -9.01 -20.50 7.06
N HIS A 180 -8.59 -20.92 5.86
CA HIS A 180 -8.18 -22.29 5.60
C HIS A 180 -6.88 -22.73 6.32
N VAL A 181 -6.13 -21.80 6.91
CA VAL A 181 -4.90 -22.12 7.65
C VAL A 181 -5.18 -22.46 9.11
N THR A 182 -6.30 -21.98 9.68
CA THR A 182 -6.69 -22.30 11.06
C THR A 182 -7.35 -23.69 11.14
N THR A 183 -8.08 -24.12 10.11
CA THR A 183 -8.71 -25.45 10.05
C THR A 183 -7.68 -26.58 9.97
N ASN A 184 -6.63 -26.41 9.17
CA ASN A 184 -5.56 -27.43 9.04
C ASN A 184 -4.73 -27.66 10.32
N LYS A 185 -4.83 -26.76 11.32
CA LYS A 185 -4.11 -26.92 12.59
C LYS A 185 -4.92 -27.69 13.64
N ASN A 186 -6.21 -27.92 13.40
CA ASN A 186 -7.10 -28.62 14.34
C ASN A 186 -7.44 -30.06 13.91
N ASP A 187 -7.06 -30.48 12.69
CA ASP A 187 -7.42 -31.80 12.15
C ASP A 187 -6.40 -32.93 12.47
N ASN A 188 -5.38 -32.66 13.28
CA ASN A 188 -4.33 -33.62 13.65
C ASN A 188 -4.47 -34.20 15.07
N VAL A 189 -5.70 -34.33 15.58
CA VAL A 189 -6.02 -35.19 16.72
C VAL A 189 -7.22 -36.08 16.37
N THR A 190 -7.00 -37.06 15.51
CA THR A 190 -7.81 -38.28 15.49
C THR A 190 -6.88 -39.49 15.53
N LEU A 191 -6.84 -40.14 16.70
CA LEU A 191 -6.32 -41.49 16.86
C LEU A 191 -7.28 -42.45 16.15
N HIS A 192 -6.88 -43.01 15.01
CA HIS A 192 -7.23 -44.39 14.68
C HIS A 192 -6.22 -45.02 13.72
N ASN A 193 -5.70 -46.16 14.17
CA ASN A 193 -4.95 -47.15 13.39
C ASN A 193 -5.83 -47.70 12.26
N ASP A 194 -5.30 -47.76 11.03
CA ASP A 194 -5.20 -49.00 10.23
C ASP A 194 -4.67 -48.69 8.81
N ASP A 195 -3.43 -49.13 8.56
CA ASP A 195 -2.88 -49.81 7.38
C ASP A 195 -3.39 -49.56 5.94
N THR A 196 -2.42 -49.11 5.12
CA THR A 196 -2.06 -49.60 3.77
C THR A 196 -2.95 -49.28 2.55
N HIS A 197 -2.59 -48.25 1.77
CA HIS A 197 -2.07 -48.40 0.40
C HIS A 197 -1.65 -47.04 -0.19
N ALA A 198 -0.47 -47.03 -0.81
CA ALA A 198 0.21 -45.85 -1.34
C ALA A 198 -0.54 -45.18 -2.50
N SER A 199 -1.05 -43.98 -2.27
CA SER A 199 -1.24 -42.95 -3.29
C SER A 199 -0.81 -41.62 -2.69
N GLN A 200 0.42 -41.21 -2.99
CA GLN A 200 0.97 -39.91 -2.62
C GLN A 200 0.02 -38.79 -3.07
N PRO A 201 -0.45 -37.90 -2.17
CA PRO A 201 -1.03 -36.65 -2.59
C PRO A 201 0.10 -35.77 -3.13
N LYS A 202 0.04 -35.42 -4.42
CA LYS A 202 0.88 -34.38 -5.01
C LYS A 202 0.80 -33.10 -4.15
N PRO A 203 1.93 -32.47 -3.79
CA PRO A 203 1.89 -31.20 -3.09
C PRO A 203 1.40 -30.12 -4.05
N VAL A 204 0.18 -29.63 -3.87
CA VAL A 204 -0.34 -28.41 -4.53
C VAL A 204 -0.07 -27.15 -3.67
N LEU A 205 0.66 -27.29 -2.56
CA LEU A 205 1.11 -26.17 -1.75
C LEU A 205 2.28 -25.46 -2.46
N SER A 206 2.15 -24.16 -2.79
CA SER A 206 3.14 -23.11 -2.39
C SER A 206 3.25 -21.85 -3.27
N SER A 207 2.63 -21.74 -4.46
CA SER A 207 2.86 -20.54 -5.31
C SER A 207 1.79 -19.43 -5.17
N SER A 208 0.53 -19.78 -4.95
CA SER A 208 -0.55 -18.80 -4.79
C SER A 208 -0.47 -18.05 -3.45
N SER A 209 -0.10 -18.74 -2.37
CA SER A 209 -0.08 -18.20 -1.00
C SER A 209 0.92 -17.05 -0.79
N SER A 210 2.07 -17.07 -1.46
CA SER A 210 3.10 -16.02 -1.30
C SER A 210 2.68 -14.70 -1.95
N SER A 211 2.09 -14.76 -3.14
CA SER A 211 1.62 -13.58 -3.85
C SER A 211 0.45 -12.88 -3.13
N VAL A 212 -0.44 -13.68 -2.53
CA VAL A 212 -1.59 -13.20 -1.76
C VAL A 212 -1.14 -12.60 -0.44
N MET A 213 -0.16 -13.21 0.24
CA MET A 213 0.48 -12.63 1.41
C MET A 213 1.12 -11.28 1.11
N ALA A 214 1.92 -11.19 0.03
CA ALA A 214 2.57 -9.95 -0.37
C ALA A 214 1.55 -8.84 -0.66
N LEU A 215 0.47 -9.17 -1.38
CA LEU A 215 -0.61 -8.22 -1.67
C LEU A 215 -1.34 -7.78 -0.39
N SER A 216 -1.65 -8.71 0.50
CA SER A 216 -2.35 -8.41 1.76
C SER A 216 -1.50 -7.53 2.67
N GLY A 217 -0.20 -7.81 2.79
CA GLY A 217 0.74 -6.96 3.50
C GLY A 217 0.83 -5.57 2.87
N LEU A 218 0.82 -5.47 1.54
CA LEU A 218 0.83 -4.19 0.83
C LEU A 218 -0.45 -3.37 1.08
N ILE A 219 -1.62 -4.00 1.09
CA ILE A 219 -2.89 -3.34 1.42
C ILE A 219 -2.89 -2.86 2.88
N LEU A 220 -2.47 -3.71 3.83
CA LEU A 220 -2.39 -3.34 5.24
C LEU A 220 -1.44 -2.16 5.45
N ARG A 221 -0.28 -2.17 4.78
CA ARG A 221 0.68 -1.06 4.82
C ARG A 221 0.09 0.24 4.27
N ALA A 222 -0.64 0.17 3.16
CA ALA A 222 -1.34 1.32 2.60
C ALA A 222 -2.37 1.89 3.59
N LEU A 223 -3.17 1.03 4.22
CA LEU A 223 -4.14 1.41 5.26
C LEU A 223 -3.45 2.05 6.47
N THR A 224 -2.32 1.48 6.94
CA THR A 224 -1.52 2.01 8.05
C THR A 224 -0.97 3.40 7.74
N ASN A 225 -0.44 3.58 6.53
CA ASN A 225 0.04 4.89 6.10
C ASN A 225 -1.10 5.92 6.02
N MET A 226 -2.27 5.54 5.52
CA MET A 226 -3.47 6.40 5.49
C MET A 226 -3.93 6.77 6.90
N ALA A 227 -3.96 5.81 7.83
CA ALA A 227 -4.30 6.06 9.23
C ALA A 227 -3.31 7.02 9.89
N ARG A 228 -2.02 6.93 9.55
CA ARG A 228 -0.98 7.85 10.03
C ARG A 228 -1.11 9.26 9.47
N LEU A 229 -1.65 9.43 8.26
CA LEU A 229 -1.89 10.76 7.66
C LEU A 229 -2.97 11.53 8.41
N ASP A 230 -4.09 10.86 8.72
CA ASP A 230 -5.16 11.43 9.52
C ASP A 230 -5.93 10.35 10.29
N VAL A 231 -5.58 10.21 11.57
CA VAL A 231 -6.16 9.19 12.45
C VAL A 231 -7.66 9.40 12.62
N MET A 232 -8.12 10.65 12.77
CA MET A 232 -9.53 10.93 13.06
C MET A 232 -10.42 10.60 11.87
N TRP A 233 -9.97 10.93 10.66
CA TRP A 233 -10.67 10.58 9.43
C TRP A 233 -10.64 9.07 9.17
N PHE A 234 -9.49 8.43 9.35
CA PHE A 234 -9.41 6.98 9.19
C PHE A 234 -10.37 6.27 10.16
N GLN A 235 -10.37 6.68 11.43
CA GLN A 235 -11.29 6.16 12.43
C GLN A 235 -12.75 6.40 12.05
N SER A 236 -13.12 7.58 11.55
CA SER A 236 -14.52 7.83 11.17
C SER A 236 -14.98 6.98 10.00
N VAL A 237 -14.11 6.67 9.03
CA VAL A 237 -14.42 5.78 7.91
C VAL A 237 -14.52 4.33 8.36
N VAL A 238 -13.52 3.81 9.07
CA VAL A 238 -13.49 2.41 9.53
C VAL A 238 -14.58 2.14 10.59
N GLY A 239 -14.91 3.12 11.43
CA GLY A 239 -15.94 3.03 12.47
C GLY A 239 -17.38 3.05 11.96
N THR A 240 -17.61 3.16 10.65
CA THR A 240 -18.97 3.06 10.10
C THR A 240 -19.52 1.64 10.23
N ARG A 241 -20.85 1.51 10.30
CA ARG A 241 -21.54 0.20 10.39
C ARG A 241 -21.16 -0.78 9.29
N ALA A 242 -20.80 -0.29 8.10
CA ALA A 242 -20.41 -1.12 6.96
C ALA A 242 -18.96 -1.63 7.07
N ASN A 243 -18.03 -0.83 7.60
CA ASN A 243 -16.60 -1.16 7.60
C ASN A 243 -16.15 -1.82 8.90
N GLN A 244 -16.71 -1.44 10.05
CA GLN A 244 -16.23 -1.88 11.35
C GLN A 244 -16.27 -3.41 11.53
N PRO A 245 -17.36 -4.13 11.18
CA PRO A 245 -17.39 -5.58 11.30
C PRO A 245 -16.32 -6.25 10.44
N ARG A 246 -16.12 -5.74 9.21
CA ARG A 246 -15.10 -6.26 8.29
C ARG A 246 -13.68 -6.03 8.80
N PHE A 247 -13.43 -4.87 9.39
CA PHE A 247 -12.14 -4.55 10.00
C PHE A 247 -11.86 -5.46 11.20
N VAL A 248 -12.82 -5.64 12.10
CA VAL A 248 -12.70 -6.54 13.25
C VAL A 248 -12.45 -7.98 12.80
N HIS A 249 -13.17 -8.45 11.77
CA HIS A 249 -12.97 -9.77 11.18
C HIS A 249 -11.57 -9.91 10.59
N LEU A 250 -11.11 -8.95 9.78
CA LEU A 250 -9.73 -8.93 9.25
C LEU A 250 -8.68 -9.05 10.36
N VAL A 251 -8.82 -8.22 11.41
CA VAL A 251 -7.90 -8.22 12.56
C VAL A 251 -7.88 -9.58 13.22
N ARG A 252 -9.07 -10.17 13.48
CA ARG A 252 -9.20 -11.50 14.09
C ARG A 252 -8.50 -12.56 13.24
N THR A 253 -8.80 -12.63 11.95
CA THR A 253 -8.28 -13.67 11.06
C THR A 253 -6.76 -13.57 10.91
N VAL A 254 -6.20 -12.36 10.80
CA VAL A 254 -4.75 -12.17 10.73
C VAL A 254 -4.08 -12.53 12.07
N LEU A 255 -4.66 -12.15 13.22
CA LEU A 255 -4.15 -12.55 14.53
C LEU A 255 -4.14 -14.08 14.69
N LEU A 256 -5.22 -14.75 14.31
CA LEU A 256 -5.33 -16.21 14.36
C LEU A 256 -4.38 -16.91 13.38
N SER A 257 -4.11 -16.31 12.21
CA SER A 257 -3.14 -16.83 11.25
C SER A 257 -1.71 -16.83 11.79
N ALA A 258 -1.42 -15.97 12.79
CA ALA A 258 -0.10 -15.72 13.36
C ALA A 258 1.01 -15.45 12.31
N ARG A 259 0.64 -15.00 11.10
CA ARG A 259 1.60 -14.75 10.02
C ARG A 259 2.37 -13.48 10.27
N HIS A 260 3.67 -13.66 10.43
CA HIS A 260 4.59 -12.61 10.84
C HIS A 260 4.51 -11.33 9.98
N GLU A 261 4.60 -11.49 8.66
CA GLU A 261 4.64 -10.37 7.70
C GLU A 261 3.37 -9.50 7.74
N LEU A 262 2.22 -10.10 8.08
CA LEU A 262 0.94 -9.39 8.17
C LEU A 262 0.76 -8.72 9.53
N LEU A 263 1.24 -9.37 10.60
CA LEU A 263 1.16 -8.83 11.96
C LEU A 263 1.94 -7.52 12.11
N VAL A 264 3.13 -7.43 11.51
CA VAL A 264 3.95 -6.20 11.53
C VAL A 264 3.20 -5.01 10.94
N GLU A 265 2.39 -5.24 9.90
CA GLU A 265 1.56 -4.18 9.31
C GLU A 265 0.27 -3.93 10.07
N LEU A 266 -0.33 -4.99 10.63
CA LEU A 266 -1.62 -4.92 11.30
C LEU A 266 -1.55 -4.25 12.67
N LEU A 267 -0.53 -4.54 13.48
CA LEU A 267 -0.47 -4.04 14.87
C LEU A 267 -0.51 -2.50 14.93
N PRO A 268 0.31 -1.75 14.15
CA PRO A 268 0.20 -0.31 14.08
C PRO A 268 -1.19 0.18 13.60
N LEU A 269 -1.79 -0.53 12.64
CA LEU A 269 -3.13 -0.20 12.12
C LEU A 269 -4.20 -0.29 13.21
N VAL A 270 -4.18 -1.37 14.01
CA VAL A 270 -5.06 -1.56 15.16
C VAL A 270 -4.83 -0.46 16.19
N GLY A 271 -3.56 -0.11 16.44
CA GLY A 271 -3.19 1.00 17.30
C GLY A 271 -3.84 2.32 16.86
N TYR A 272 -3.73 2.67 15.57
CA TYR A 272 -4.39 3.87 15.04
C TYR A 272 -5.92 3.79 15.11
N TYR A 273 -6.51 2.61 14.88
CA TYR A 273 -7.96 2.42 14.98
C TYR A 273 -8.48 2.73 16.39
N VAL A 274 -7.79 2.32 17.46
CA VAL A 274 -8.27 2.51 18.85
C VAL A 274 -7.70 3.72 19.58
N LEU A 275 -6.74 4.43 18.98
CA LEU A 275 -6.06 5.55 19.60
C LEU A 275 -7.06 6.62 20.08
N ARG A 276 -7.17 6.77 21.40
CA ARG A 276 -8.06 7.73 22.08
C ARG A 276 -9.53 7.68 21.59
N ASN A 277 -10.01 6.51 21.17
CA ASN A 277 -11.35 6.30 20.65
C ASN A 277 -12.11 5.24 21.47
N PRO A 278 -12.90 5.64 22.50
CA PRO A 278 -13.60 4.72 23.38
C PRO A 278 -14.52 3.69 22.67
N PRO A 279 -15.36 4.05 21.68
CA PRO A 279 -16.20 3.06 21.01
C PRO A 279 -15.37 2.01 20.24
N HIS A 280 -14.27 2.41 19.61
CA HIS A 280 -13.37 1.43 18.96
C HIS A 280 -12.64 0.56 19.98
N GLN A 281 -12.22 1.11 21.12
CA GLN A 281 -11.64 0.31 22.22
C GLN A 281 -12.65 -0.70 22.78
N ALA A 282 -13.93 -0.34 22.86
CA ALA A 282 -14.98 -1.28 23.26
C ALA A 282 -15.12 -2.43 22.24
N SER A 283 -15.02 -2.14 20.93
CA SER A 283 -15.09 -3.18 19.89
C SER A 283 -13.98 -4.24 20.00
N LEU A 284 -12.79 -3.91 20.51
CA LEU A 284 -11.71 -4.90 20.74
C LEU A 284 -11.99 -5.85 21.92
N ARG A 285 -12.82 -5.42 22.86
CA ARG A 285 -13.15 -6.18 24.08
C ARG A 285 -14.38 -7.06 23.91
N CYS A 286 -15.14 -6.86 22.83
CA CYS A 286 -16.33 -7.64 22.57
C CYS A 286 -15.94 -9.11 22.36
N ILE A 287 -16.72 -9.99 22.98
CA ILE A 287 -16.60 -11.44 22.90
C ILE A 287 -17.77 -11.90 22.04
N ASP A 288 -17.48 -12.57 20.93
CA ASP A 288 -18.50 -13.18 20.08
C ASP A 288 -18.51 -14.68 20.38
N ASP A 289 -19.68 -15.26 20.72
CA ASP A 289 -19.97 -16.70 20.72
C ASP A 289 -18.80 -17.63 21.08
N GLY A 290 -18.22 -17.46 22.27
CA GLY A 290 -17.15 -18.33 22.79
C GLY A 290 -15.77 -18.15 22.16
N GLN A 291 -15.60 -17.21 21.24
CA GLN A 291 -14.29 -16.83 20.68
C GLN A 291 -13.58 -15.82 21.58
N PRO A 292 -12.23 -15.88 21.68
CA PRO A 292 -11.48 -14.86 22.39
C PRO A 292 -11.73 -13.47 21.77
N SER A 293 -11.87 -12.46 22.63
CA SER A 293 -11.87 -11.06 22.22
C SER A 293 -10.59 -10.72 21.45
N LEU A 294 -10.64 -9.69 20.59
CA LEU A 294 -9.45 -9.22 19.89
C LEU A 294 -8.35 -8.78 20.86
N LEU A 295 -8.72 -8.20 22.00
CA LEU A 295 -7.76 -7.84 23.05
C LEU A 295 -7.07 -9.07 23.65
N GLN A 296 -7.79 -10.18 23.86
CA GLN A 296 -7.19 -11.44 24.30
C GLN A 296 -6.26 -12.01 23.23
N LEU A 297 -6.66 -12.02 21.95
CA LEU A 297 -5.80 -12.46 20.84
C LEU A 297 -4.49 -11.64 20.76
N LEU A 298 -4.58 -10.31 20.92
CA LEU A 298 -3.42 -9.43 20.97
C LEU A 298 -2.50 -9.75 22.16
N ALA A 299 -3.09 -10.03 23.34
CA ALA A 299 -2.33 -10.37 24.54
C ALA A 299 -1.65 -11.76 24.46
N MET A 300 -2.16 -12.66 23.60
CA MET A 300 -1.57 -13.97 23.33
C MET A 300 -0.44 -13.94 22.29
N LEU A 301 -0.14 -12.80 21.68
CA LEU A 301 0.99 -12.70 20.76
C LEU A 301 2.32 -12.95 21.50
N PRO A 302 3.27 -13.68 20.88
CA PRO A 302 4.58 -13.92 21.48
C PRO A 302 5.29 -12.64 21.90
N PHE A 303 5.96 -12.66 23.07
CA PHE A 303 6.69 -11.51 23.61
C PHE A 303 7.72 -10.92 22.62
N SER A 304 8.25 -11.74 21.70
CA SER A 304 9.15 -11.29 20.63
C SER A 304 8.55 -10.15 19.79
N TYR A 305 7.23 -10.14 19.56
CA TYR A 305 6.54 -9.05 18.84
C TYR A 305 6.62 -7.71 19.55
N PHE A 306 6.80 -7.69 20.88
CA PHE A 306 6.84 -6.47 21.68
C PHE A 306 8.26 -6.05 22.08
N SER A 307 9.25 -6.92 21.86
CA SER A 307 10.62 -6.75 22.36
C SER A 307 11.67 -6.62 21.27
N ASP A 308 11.40 -7.11 20.06
CA ASP A 308 12.33 -6.99 18.94
C ASP A 308 12.17 -5.63 18.26
N PRO A 309 13.22 -4.79 18.15
CA PRO A 309 13.16 -3.48 17.50
C PRO A 309 12.89 -3.56 15.98
N ARG A 310 12.90 -4.76 15.40
CA ARG A 310 12.47 -4.99 14.02
C ARG A 310 10.94 -4.92 13.85
N TYR A 311 10.18 -5.00 14.95
CA TYR A 311 8.70 -4.95 14.99
C TYR A 311 8.20 -3.64 15.63
#